data_AF-A0A951NCZ5-F1
#
_entry.id   AF-A0A951NCZ5-F1
#
_cell.length_a   1.000
_cell.length_b   1.000
_cell.length_c   1.000
_cell.angle_alpha   90.00
_cell.angle_beta   90.00
_cell.angle_gamma   90.00
#
_symmetry.space_group_name_H-M   'P 1'
#
loop_
_entity.id
_entity.type
_entity.pdbx_description
1 polymer ?
#
loop_
_entity_poly.entity_id
_entity_poly.type
_entity_poly.pdbx_seq_one_letter_code
_entity_poly.pdbx_strand_id
1 'polypeptide(L)'
;TGRPVAVDNKTSPVAGDPQAAREQVLAMLRPQVITDRVEPQHDPSARLARLVDLRDVRCAGPGCGSTRNHRDHHQPYPEGPTAAWNLGLLSQRCHAAKHSGWTLVRHPDGSITWTSPLGRTYARPSPHRPPPRVARDAEPPPLRQPPTGTTPRWVTAAEPTPPVPPEGEAEARPEPPADPPF
;
A
#
# COMPACT_ATOMS: atom_id res chain seq x y z
N THR A 1 17.83 1.16 5.11
CA THR A 1 17.47 2.44 5.73
C THR A 1 16.06 2.83 5.31
N GLY A 2 15.05 2.27 6.00
CA GLY A 2 13.64 2.36 5.63
C GLY A 2 13.01 3.70 6.01
N ARG A 3 13.20 4.72 5.18
CA ARG A 3 12.45 5.97 5.34
C ARG A 3 10.96 5.67 5.04
N PRO A 4 10.03 5.92 5.98
CA PRO A 4 8.63 5.60 5.78
C PRO A 4 8.05 6.44 4.64
N VAL A 5 7.37 5.78 3.70
CA VAL A 5 6.54 6.47 2.70
C VAL A 5 5.23 6.84 3.40
N ALA A 6 5.16 8.11 3.80
CA ALA A 6 4.01 8.83 4.34
C ALA A 6 3.36 8.21 5.60
N VAL A 7 3.82 8.66 6.76
CA VAL A 7 3.15 8.47 8.07
C VAL A 7 2.09 9.55 8.31
N ASP A 8 2.09 10.60 7.49
CA ASP A 8 1.33 11.80 7.79
C ASP A 8 0.20 11.94 6.77
N ASN A 9 -1.04 11.75 7.20
CA ASN A 9 -2.25 12.11 6.44
C ASN A 9 -2.44 13.64 6.38
N LYS A 10 -1.35 14.40 6.43
CA LYS A 10 -1.36 15.87 6.40
C LYS A 10 -1.42 16.32 4.95
N THR A 11 -2.36 17.21 4.66
CA THR A 11 -2.44 17.90 3.37
C THR A 11 -1.13 18.62 3.10
N SER A 12 -0.49 18.30 1.97
CA SER A 12 0.64 19.06 1.47
C SER A 12 0.12 20.37 0.87
N PRO A 13 0.62 21.55 1.28
CA PRO A 13 0.22 22.81 0.67
C PRO A 13 0.57 22.80 -0.82
N VAL A 14 -0.33 23.37 -1.64
CA VAL A 14 -0.13 23.50 -3.09
C VAL A 14 0.92 24.57 -3.35
N ALA A 15 1.84 24.31 -4.28
CA ALA A 15 2.84 25.28 -4.69
C ALA A 15 2.17 26.56 -5.23
N GLY A 16 2.75 27.72 -4.92
CA GLY A 16 2.13 29.02 -5.20
C GLY A 16 2.05 29.41 -6.68
N ASP A 17 2.81 28.77 -7.56
CA ASP A 17 2.78 28.97 -9.00
C ASP A 17 2.01 27.83 -9.71
N PRO A 18 1.14 28.13 -10.70
CA PRO A 18 0.41 27.13 -11.47
C PRO A 18 1.28 26.01 -12.08
N GLN A 19 2.49 26.32 -12.55
CA GLN A 19 3.39 25.33 -13.13
C GLN A 19 3.94 24.39 -12.04
N ALA A 20 4.45 24.95 -10.94
CA ALA A 20 4.90 24.20 -9.79
C ALA A 20 3.77 23.36 -9.16
N ALA A 21 2.54 23.87 -9.11
CA ALA A 21 1.37 23.13 -8.63
C ALA A 21 1.06 21.93 -9.54
N ARG A 22 1.12 22.13 -10.86
CA ARG A 22 0.96 21.05 -11.85
C ARG A 22 2.05 19.98 -11.68
N GLU A 23 3.30 20.38 -11.52
CA GLU A 23 4.42 19.46 -11.30
C GLU A 23 4.29 18.70 -9.97
N GLN A 24 3.86 19.38 -8.92
CA GLN A 24 3.58 18.76 -7.61
C GLN A 24 2.48 17.71 -7.72
N VAL A 25 1.36 18.02 -8.38
CA VAL A 25 0.27 17.06 -8.61
C VAL A 25 0.76 15.88 -9.45
N LEU A 26 1.49 16.14 -10.55
CA LEU A 26 2.05 15.07 -11.38
C LEU A 26 3.02 14.19 -10.59
N ALA A 27 3.81 14.77 -9.68
CA ALA A 27 4.69 14.02 -8.79
C ALA A 27 3.93 13.15 -7.77
N MET A 28 2.81 13.65 -7.23
CA MET A 28 1.93 12.85 -6.35
C MET A 28 1.21 11.73 -7.10
N LEU A 29 0.86 11.97 -8.37
CA LEU A 29 0.23 10.98 -9.25
C LEU A 29 1.24 10.00 -9.87
N ARG A 30 2.56 10.22 -9.70
CA ARG A 30 3.56 9.26 -10.18
C ARG A 30 3.28 7.92 -9.51
N PRO A 31 3.03 6.85 -10.30
CA PRO A 31 2.80 5.53 -9.74
C PRO A 31 3.98 5.18 -8.86
N GLN A 32 3.73 4.99 -7.57
CA GLN A 32 4.72 4.33 -6.74
C GLN A 32 4.79 2.88 -7.20
N VAL A 33 5.73 2.59 -8.10
CA VAL A 33 5.96 1.23 -8.53
C VAL A 33 6.49 0.47 -7.33
N ILE A 34 5.66 -0.38 -6.75
CA ILE A 34 6.11 -1.36 -5.78
C ILE A 34 6.70 -2.50 -6.60
N THR A 35 8.01 -2.43 -6.83
CA THR A 35 8.73 -3.51 -7.51
C THR A 35 8.90 -4.68 -6.55
N ASP A 36 8.55 -5.89 -6.97
CA ASP A 36 9.00 -7.12 -6.33
C ASP A 36 10.51 -7.24 -6.53
N ARG A 37 11.27 -6.73 -5.56
CA ARG A 37 12.72 -6.86 -5.52
C ARG A 37 13.08 -7.83 -4.42
N VAL A 38 14.00 -8.72 -4.73
CA VAL A 38 14.66 -9.56 -3.73
C VAL A 38 15.43 -8.66 -2.78
N GLU A 39 15.21 -8.85 -1.49
CA GLU A 39 15.87 -8.14 -0.41
C GLU A 39 16.88 -9.06 0.28
N PRO A 40 18.08 -8.55 0.64
CA PRO A 40 19.16 -9.36 1.20
C PRO A 40 18.99 -9.71 2.68
N GLN A 41 18.02 -9.12 3.38
CA GLN A 41 17.77 -9.36 4.80
C GLN A 41 16.55 -10.25 5.02
N HIS A 42 16.47 -10.92 6.17
CA HIS A 42 15.33 -11.76 6.55
C HIS A 42 14.01 -10.97 6.61
N ASP A 43 14.01 -9.84 7.33
CA ASP A 43 12.77 -9.08 7.54
C ASP A 43 12.47 -8.16 6.35
N PRO A 44 11.23 -8.20 5.80
CA PRO A 44 10.89 -7.39 4.65
C PRO A 44 10.91 -5.91 5.00
N SER A 45 11.40 -5.09 4.06
CA SER A 45 11.28 -3.64 4.13
C SER A 45 9.80 -3.22 4.24
N ALA A 46 9.54 -2.01 4.71
CA ALA A 46 8.18 -1.47 4.80
C ALA A 46 7.43 -1.49 3.45
N ARG A 47 8.14 -1.34 2.32
CA ARG A 47 7.56 -1.38 0.98
C ARG A 47 7.11 -2.78 0.60
N LEU A 48 7.96 -3.78 0.83
CA LEU A 48 7.66 -5.18 0.55
C LEU A 48 6.59 -5.73 1.51
N ALA A 49 6.70 -5.40 2.79
CA ALA A 49 5.70 -5.68 3.81
C ALA A 49 4.30 -5.20 3.37
N ARG A 50 4.19 -3.94 2.96
CA ARG A 50 2.94 -3.35 2.47
C ARG A 50 2.41 -4.05 1.22
N LEU A 51 3.28 -4.45 0.29
CA LEU A 51 2.88 -5.22 -0.89
C LEU A 51 2.24 -6.55 -0.50
N VAL A 52 2.90 -7.29 0.40
CA VAL A 52 2.42 -8.59 0.88
C VAL A 52 1.08 -8.44 1.57
N ASP A 53 0.90 -7.42 2.42
CA ASP A 53 -0.36 -7.19 3.15
C ASP A 53 -1.53 -6.82 2.22
N LEU A 54 -1.28 -5.97 1.21
CA LEU A 54 -2.29 -5.60 0.22
C LEU A 54 -2.66 -6.78 -0.67
N ARG A 55 -1.68 -7.61 -1.03
CA ARG A 55 -1.89 -8.80 -1.85
C ARG A 55 -2.60 -9.91 -1.09
N ASP A 56 -2.15 -10.22 0.13
CA ASP A 56 -2.63 -11.33 0.92
C ASP A 56 -3.49 -10.81 2.09
N VAL A 57 -4.79 -10.65 1.87
CA VAL A 57 -5.71 -10.04 2.88
C VAL A 57 -5.96 -10.95 4.11
N ARG A 58 -5.71 -12.25 3.97
CA ARG A 58 -6.01 -13.30 4.97
C ARG A 58 -4.99 -14.43 4.85
N CYS A 59 -4.97 -15.30 5.85
CA CYS A 59 -4.10 -16.47 5.88
C CYS A 59 -4.18 -17.25 4.54
N ALA A 60 -3.01 -17.65 4.04
CA ALA A 60 -2.86 -18.41 2.81
C ALA A 60 -3.10 -19.92 2.98
N GLY A 61 -3.31 -20.39 4.22
CA GLY A 61 -3.61 -21.79 4.52
C GLY A 61 -4.93 -22.27 3.91
N PRO A 62 -5.03 -23.54 3.47
CA PRO A 62 -6.26 -24.09 2.90
C PRO A 62 -7.43 -23.95 3.88
N GLY A 63 -8.52 -23.32 3.44
CA GLY A 63 -9.72 -23.09 4.26
C GLY A 63 -9.54 -22.14 5.44
N CYS A 64 -8.38 -21.51 5.63
CA CYS A 64 -8.16 -20.61 6.76
C CYS A 64 -8.67 -19.18 6.47
N GLY A 65 -9.54 -18.66 7.33
CA GLY A 65 -10.06 -17.29 7.26
C GLY A 65 -9.38 -16.27 8.18
N SER A 66 -8.27 -16.64 8.86
CA SER A 66 -7.64 -15.77 9.85
C SER A 66 -7.11 -14.46 9.26
N THR A 67 -7.32 -13.36 9.98
CA THR A 67 -6.71 -12.05 9.74
C THR A 67 -5.52 -11.77 10.67
N ARG A 68 -5.34 -12.56 11.74
CA ARG A 68 -4.18 -12.51 12.64
C ARG A 68 -3.05 -13.37 12.05
N ASN A 69 -2.13 -12.73 11.34
CA ASN A 69 -1.14 -13.40 10.51
C ASN A 69 0.25 -12.76 10.63
N HIS A 70 1.28 -13.52 10.28
CA HIS A 70 2.65 -13.06 10.09
C HIS A 70 3.05 -13.21 8.62
N ARG A 71 4.04 -12.43 8.16
CA ARG A 71 4.64 -12.59 6.83
C ARG A 71 5.67 -13.70 6.92
N ASP A 72 5.40 -14.81 6.26
CA ASP A 72 6.18 -16.04 6.34
C ASP A 72 6.81 -16.37 4.98
N HIS A 73 8.07 -16.80 4.99
CA HIS A 73 8.77 -17.24 3.78
C HIS A 73 8.35 -18.66 3.38
N HIS A 74 7.79 -18.82 2.19
CA HIS A 74 7.35 -20.10 1.63
C HIS A 74 8.49 -21.11 1.56
N GLN A 75 9.59 -20.72 0.92
CA GLN A 75 10.90 -21.35 1.07
C GLN A 75 11.65 -20.60 2.19
N PRO A 76 12.07 -21.28 3.28
CA PRO A 76 12.72 -20.63 4.40
C PRO A 76 13.93 -19.78 3.99
N TYR A 77 14.13 -18.66 4.67
CA TYR A 77 15.37 -17.88 4.53
C TYR A 77 16.49 -18.55 5.33
N PRO A 78 17.75 -18.59 4.84
CA PRO A 78 18.25 -17.94 3.62
C PRO A 78 18.15 -18.80 2.35
N GLU A 79 17.64 -20.03 2.42
CA GLU A 79 17.53 -20.92 1.25
C GLU A 79 16.63 -20.32 0.15
N GLY A 80 15.61 -19.56 0.57
CA GLY A 80 14.77 -18.72 -0.25
C GLY A 80 14.94 -17.24 0.10
N PRO A 81 14.78 -16.33 -0.86
CA PRO A 81 14.97 -14.89 -0.64
C PRO A 81 13.78 -14.25 0.07
N THR A 82 14.02 -13.10 0.68
CA THR A 82 12.94 -12.18 1.07
C THR A 82 12.44 -11.46 -0.17
N ALA A 83 11.33 -11.93 -0.72
CA ALA A 83 10.74 -11.42 -1.97
C ALA A 83 9.22 -11.59 -1.94
N ALA A 84 8.48 -10.83 -2.76
CA ALA A 84 7.03 -10.88 -2.72
C ALA A 84 6.52 -12.27 -3.08
N TRP A 85 7.08 -12.89 -4.12
CA TRP A 85 6.71 -14.26 -4.53
C TRP A 85 6.99 -15.32 -3.45
N ASN A 86 7.99 -15.10 -2.59
CA ASN A 86 8.36 -16.04 -1.52
C ASN A 86 7.69 -15.72 -0.18
N LEU A 87 7.13 -14.53 0.03
CA LEU A 87 6.40 -14.21 1.27
C LEU A 87 4.90 -14.51 1.13
N GLY A 88 4.25 -14.83 2.26
CA GLY A 88 2.80 -14.93 2.36
C GLY A 88 2.29 -14.74 3.77
N LEU A 89 1.03 -14.32 3.92
CA LEU A 89 0.43 -14.24 5.25
C LEU A 89 0.03 -15.63 5.76
N LEU A 90 0.60 -16.04 6.89
CA LEU A 90 0.21 -17.25 7.62
C LEU A 90 -0.21 -16.93 9.06
N SER A 91 -1.32 -17.51 9.49
CA SER A 91 -1.65 -17.54 10.92
C SER A 91 -0.68 -18.46 11.66
N GLN A 92 -0.55 -18.29 12.98
CA GLN A 92 0.32 -19.13 13.81
C GLN A 92 0.08 -20.64 13.59
N ARG A 93 -1.18 -21.07 13.45
CA ARG A 93 -1.55 -22.47 13.16
C ARG A 93 -1.00 -22.95 11.81
N CYS A 94 -1.17 -22.15 10.76
CA CYS A 94 -0.74 -22.55 9.42
C CYS A 94 0.79 -22.44 9.26
N HIS A 95 1.42 -21.49 9.94
CA HIS A 95 2.87 -21.43 10.10
C HIS A 95 3.41 -22.70 10.78
N ALA A 96 2.82 -23.13 11.90
CA ALA A 96 3.20 -24.37 12.57
C ALA A 96 3.00 -25.62 11.68
N ALA A 97 1.91 -25.66 10.89
CA ALA A 97 1.67 -26.75 9.94
C ALA A 97 2.77 -26.84 8.88
N LYS A 98 3.22 -25.71 8.32
CA LYS A 98 4.36 -25.65 7.41
C LYS A 98 5.64 -26.22 8.05
N HIS A 99 5.93 -25.84 9.30
CA HIS A 99 7.06 -26.41 10.05
C HIS A 99 6.92 -27.91 10.34
N SER A 100 5.71 -28.46 10.23
CA SER A 100 5.41 -29.89 10.42
C SER A 100 5.40 -30.66 9.09
N GLY A 101 6.11 -30.18 8.07
CA GLY A 101 6.31 -30.87 6.79
C GLY A 101 5.29 -30.56 5.70
N TRP A 102 4.38 -29.60 5.92
CA TRP A 102 3.58 -29.07 4.82
C TRP A 102 4.44 -28.14 3.97
N THR A 103 4.34 -28.27 2.65
CA THR A 103 5.01 -27.39 1.71
C THR A 103 4.00 -26.56 0.94
N LEU A 104 4.44 -25.43 0.41
CA LEU A 104 3.55 -24.51 -0.29
C LEU A 104 4.26 -23.78 -1.43
N VAL A 105 3.55 -23.65 -2.55
CA VAL A 105 4.04 -23.06 -3.80
C VAL A 105 3.04 -22.00 -4.23
N ARG A 106 3.53 -20.79 -4.50
CA ARG A 106 2.73 -19.69 -5.06
C ARG A 106 2.84 -19.66 -6.57
N HIS A 107 1.72 -19.49 -7.24
CA HIS A 107 1.64 -19.43 -8.69
C HIS A 107 1.51 -17.99 -9.20
N PRO A 108 1.85 -17.72 -10.48
CA PRO A 108 1.75 -16.38 -11.07
C PRO A 108 0.34 -15.77 -11.06
N ASP A 109 -0.70 -16.61 -11.03
CA ASP A 109 -2.10 -16.17 -10.90
C ASP A 109 -2.51 -15.76 -9.47
N GLY A 110 -1.56 -15.87 -8.51
CA GLY A 110 -1.76 -15.56 -7.11
C GLY A 110 -2.39 -16.70 -6.29
N SER A 111 -2.69 -17.84 -6.92
CA SER A 111 -3.10 -19.04 -6.20
C SER A 111 -1.92 -19.69 -5.48
N ILE A 112 -2.22 -20.51 -4.48
CA ILE A 112 -1.22 -21.21 -3.68
C ILE A 112 -1.61 -22.69 -3.59
N THR A 113 -0.68 -23.57 -3.93
CA THR A 113 -0.82 -25.01 -3.70
C THR A 113 -0.13 -25.36 -2.40
N TRP A 114 -0.85 -26.02 -1.49
CA TRP A 114 -0.30 -26.64 -0.30
C TRP A 114 -0.21 -28.15 -0.50
N THR A 115 0.91 -28.75 -0.13
CA THR A 115 1.10 -30.20 -0.16
C THR A 115 1.31 -30.70 1.26
N SER A 116 0.50 -31.66 1.68
CA SER A 116 0.62 -32.29 2.99
C SER A 116 1.85 -33.21 3.06
N PRO A 117 2.32 -33.57 4.27
CA PRO A 117 3.38 -34.57 4.45
C PRO A 117 3.09 -35.93 3.81
N LEU A 118 1.80 -36.25 3.58
CA LEU A 118 1.33 -37.47 2.93
C LEU A 118 1.17 -37.31 1.40
N GLY A 119 1.62 -36.18 0.83
CA GLY A 119 1.57 -35.92 -0.62
C GLY A 119 0.23 -35.43 -1.16
N ARG A 120 -0.77 -35.13 -0.30
CA ARG A 120 -2.06 -34.60 -0.77
C ARG A 120 -1.96 -33.10 -1.05
N THR A 121 -2.51 -32.66 -2.18
CA THR A 121 -2.48 -31.26 -2.59
C THR A 121 -3.81 -30.54 -2.36
N TYR A 122 -3.74 -29.29 -1.91
CA TYR A 122 -4.88 -28.41 -1.67
C TYR A 122 -4.63 -27.05 -2.32
N ALA A 123 -5.63 -26.54 -3.04
CA ALA A 123 -5.55 -25.23 -3.69
C ALA A 123 -6.16 -24.14 -2.80
N ARG A 124 -5.47 -23.01 -2.69
CA ARG A 124 -5.99 -21.76 -2.14
C ARG A 124 -6.03 -20.73 -3.29
N PRO A 125 -7.22 -20.34 -3.78
CA PRO A 125 -7.34 -19.40 -4.90
C PRO A 125 -6.86 -18.01 -4.50
N SER A 126 -6.37 -17.20 -5.45
CA SER A 126 -6.01 -15.79 -5.22
C SER A 126 -7.14 -15.03 -4.52
N PRO A 127 -6.86 -14.12 -3.55
CA PRO A 127 -7.93 -13.35 -2.91
C PRO A 127 -8.45 -12.25 -3.83
N HIS A 128 -7.67 -11.91 -4.87
CA HIS A 128 -7.97 -10.92 -5.87
C HIS A 128 -8.49 -11.63 -7.11
N ARG A 129 -9.62 -11.16 -7.64
CA ARG A 129 -10.08 -11.58 -8.95
C ARG A 129 -9.12 -11.00 -9.99
N PRO A 130 -8.60 -11.81 -10.94
CA PRO A 130 -7.83 -11.23 -12.04
C PRO A 130 -8.68 -10.18 -12.75
N PRO A 131 -8.10 -9.04 -13.15
CA PRO A 131 -8.84 -8.04 -13.90
C PRO A 131 -9.41 -8.69 -15.17
N PRO A 132 -10.57 -8.21 -15.66
CA PRO A 132 -11.09 -8.69 -16.94
C PRO A 132 -10.03 -8.51 -18.02
N ARG A 133 -9.87 -9.51 -18.90
CA ARG A 133 -8.98 -9.37 -20.05
C ARG A 133 -9.58 -8.30 -20.97
N VAL A 134 -8.90 -7.17 -21.08
CA VAL A 134 -9.20 -6.14 -22.07
C VAL A 134 -8.28 -6.41 -23.26
N ALA A 135 -8.85 -6.59 -24.46
CA ALA A 135 -8.03 -6.68 -25.66
C ALA A 135 -7.23 -5.39 -25.80
N ARG A 136 -5.93 -5.46 -26.14
CA ARG A 136 -5.07 -4.27 -26.17
C ARG A 136 -5.53 -3.25 -27.22
N ASP A 137 -6.19 -3.75 -28.23
CA ASP A 137 -6.80 -3.06 -29.37
C ASP A 137 -8.29 -2.78 -29.17
N ALA A 138 -8.89 -3.15 -28.02
CA ALA A 138 -10.26 -2.76 -27.73
C ALA A 138 -10.36 -1.25 -27.63
N GLU A 139 -11.34 -0.69 -28.33
CA GLU A 139 -11.67 0.72 -28.19
C GLU A 139 -12.07 1.00 -26.74
N PRO A 140 -11.47 2.01 -26.07
CA PRO A 140 -11.83 2.34 -24.71
C PRO A 140 -13.31 2.73 -24.64
N PRO A 141 -14.02 2.40 -23.55
CA PRO A 141 -15.40 2.83 -23.40
C PRO A 141 -15.48 4.36 -23.52
N PRO A 142 -16.53 4.91 -24.13
CA PRO A 142 -16.66 6.35 -24.30
C PRO A 142 -16.58 7.03 -22.93
N LEU A 143 -15.81 8.11 -22.85
CA LEU A 143 -15.73 8.89 -21.63
C LEU A 143 -17.13 9.31 -21.22
N ARG A 144 -17.49 9.05 -19.96
CA ARG A 144 -18.79 9.43 -19.43
C ARG A 144 -18.88 10.96 -19.49
N GLN A 145 -19.73 11.48 -20.38
CA GLN A 145 -19.94 12.91 -20.46
C GLN A 145 -20.57 13.39 -19.15
N PRO A 146 -20.12 14.52 -18.59
CA PRO A 146 -20.80 15.11 -17.45
C PRO A 146 -22.25 15.41 -17.84
N PRO A 147 -23.21 15.33 -16.89
CA PRO A 147 -24.58 15.72 -17.18
C PRO A 147 -24.60 17.17 -17.70
N THR A 148 -25.21 17.37 -18.87
CA THR A 148 -25.42 18.70 -19.45
C THR A 148 -26.18 19.58 -18.46
N GLY A 149 -25.63 20.77 -18.18
CA GLY A 149 -26.26 21.77 -17.31
C GLY A 149 -25.78 21.79 -15.85
N THR A 150 -24.85 20.93 -15.45
CA THR A 150 -24.19 21.06 -14.13
C THR A 150 -22.82 21.70 -14.31
N THR A 151 -22.71 23.00 -14.05
CA THR A 151 -21.41 23.60 -13.75
C THR A 151 -20.84 22.91 -12.52
N PRO A 152 -19.65 22.28 -12.59
CA PRO A 152 -19.03 21.71 -11.42
C PRO A 152 -18.85 22.80 -10.36
N ARG A 153 -19.14 22.50 -9.09
CA ARG A 153 -19.03 23.45 -7.97
C ARG A 153 -17.64 24.10 -7.84
N TRP A 154 -16.61 23.48 -8.40
CA TRP A 154 -15.24 24.00 -8.44
C TRP A 154 -14.97 25.00 -9.59
N VAL A 155 -15.97 25.29 -10.43
CA VAL A 155 -15.89 26.25 -11.55
C VAL A 155 -16.57 27.59 -11.21
N THR A 156 -17.23 27.74 -10.06
CA THR A 156 -17.77 29.04 -9.68
C THR A 156 -16.62 30.00 -9.37
N ALA A 157 -16.66 31.15 -10.06
CA ALA A 157 -15.79 32.31 -10.02
C ALA A 157 -14.96 32.46 -8.73
N ALA A 158 -13.68 32.81 -8.91
CA ALA A 158 -12.81 33.28 -7.85
C ALA A 158 -13.57 34.26 -6.93
N GLU A 159 -13.83 33.85 -5.69
CA GLU A 159 -14.26 34.80 -4.67
C GLU A 159 -13.15 35.86 -4.54
N PRO A 160 -13.48 37.16 -4.55
CA PRO A 160 -12.47 38.19 -4.33
C PRO A 160 -11.82 37.94 -2.98
N THR A 161 -10.49 37.86 -2.97
CA THR A 161 -9.69 37.69 -1.77
C THR A 161 -10.12 38.76 -0.74
N PRO A 162 -10.56 38.38 0.47
CA PRO A 162 -10.85 39.37 1.49
C PRO A 162 -9.57 40.15 1.80
N PRO A 163 -9.65 41.47 2.04
CA PRO A 163 -8.46 42.27 2.31
C PRO A 163 -7.76 41.74 3.56
N VAL A 164 -6.45 41.56 3.44
CA VAL A 164 -5.57 41.23 4.57
C VAL A 164 -5.71 42.37 5.61
N PRO A 165 -6.08 42.09 6.86
CA PRO A 165 -6.08 43.12 7.90
C PRO A 165 -4.63 43.62 8.11
N PRO A 166 -4.42 44.91 8.41
CA PRO A 166 -3.08 45.42 8.66
C PRO A 166 -2.44 44.65 9.82
N GLU A 167 -1.14 44.38 9.68
CA GLU A 167 -0.31 43.69 10.67
C GLU A 167 -0.43 44.39 12.02
N GLY A 168 -1.28 43.84 12.90
CA GLY A 168 -1.37 44.20 14.30
C GLY A 168 -0.14 43.69 15.02
N GLU A 169 0.50 44.59 15.75
CA GLU A 169 1.69 44.41 16.56
C GLU A 169 1.67 43.09 17.35
N ALA A 170 2.79 42.37 17.28
CA ALA A 170 2.99 41.14 18.02
C ALA A 170 2.93 41.41 19.54
N GLU A 171 1.80 41.10 20.17
CA GLU A 171 1.79 40.88 21.62
C GLU A 171 2.64 39.65 21.93
N ALA A 172 3.73 39.90 22.64
CA ALA A 172 4.68 38.89 23.07
C ALA A 172 3.99 37.81 23.92
N ARG A 173 4.17 36.54 23.54
CA ARG A 173 3.84 35.41 24.41
C ARG A 173 4.66 35.53 25.71
N PRO A 174 4.05 35.41 26.89
CA PRO A 174 4.82 35.32 28.13
C PRO A 174 5.69 34.05 28.13
N GLU A 175 6.94 34.21 28.58
CA GLU A 175 7.90 33.11 28.75
C GLU A 175 7.35 32.03 29.69
N PRO A 176 7.61 30.74 29.41
CA PRO A 176 7.30 29.67 30.35
C PRO A 176 8.21 29.78 31.59
N PRO A 177 7.71 29.48 32.80
CA PRO A 177 8.53 29.49 34.01
C PRO A 177 9.62 28.40 33.97
N ALA A 178 10.79 28.73 34.52
CA ALA A 178 11.94 27.84 34.59
C ALA A 178 11.69 26.61 35.48
N ASP A 179 12.21 25.47 35.04
CA ASP A 179 12.21 24.22 35.81
C ASP A 179 13.08 24.33 37.08
N PRO A 180 12.65 23.76 38.22
CA PRO A 180 13.47 23.71 39.43
C PRO A 180 14.64 22.71 39.29
N PRO A 181 15.77 22.92 39.99
CA PRO A 181 16.96 22.10 39.82
C PRO A 181 16.82 20.72 40.48
N PHE A 182 17.09 19.69 39.65
CA PHE A 182 17.43 18.26 39.88
C PHE A 182 16.59 17.44 40.88
#